data_AF-T0SUR2-F1
#
_entry.id   AF-T0SUR2-F1
#
_cell.length_a   1.000
_cell.length_b   1.000
_cell.length_c   1.000
_cell.angle_alpha   90.00
_cell.angle_beta   90.00
_cell.angle_gamma   90.00
#
_symmetry.space_group_name_H-M   'P 1'
#
loop_
_entity.id
_entity.type
_entity.pdbx_description
1 polymer ?
#
loop_
_entity_poly.entity_id
_entity_poly.type
_entity_poly.pdbx_seq_one_letter_code
_entity_poly.pdbx_strand_id
1 'polypeptide(L)'
;MKKTKLVSIATCLLAATQAFGVGMGYSSFPLMSDKKLISTEATGVTSDGGGVGAQVRYTYKMNQMLTLDAGLGLSGGQRDGRIFVSSDYELFPDFMDQPRVSVKAQFENTKEFGERKNIFSVAPMVSKGFNFWGKEAFPYLSLPVGLSLNSDEKTYSSTLSANLGINGNIPVEGYQHLMGMAEVQVDLKDSYTAFVFGVSFPMN
;
A
#
# COMPACT_ATOMS: atom_id res chain seq x y z
N MET A 1 -30.81 -31.36 -5.01
CA MET A 1 -30.53 -30.13 -5.81
C MET A 1 -30.11 -28.89 -4.99
N LYS A 2 -30.24 -28.85 -3.65
CA LYS A 2 -29.74 -27.69 -2.85
C LYS A 2 -28.25 -27.76 -2.50
N LYS A 3 -27.66 -28.96 -2.35
CA LYS A 3 -26.26 -29.14 -1.94
C LYS A 3 -25.25 -28.82 -3.06
N THR A 4 -25.60 -29.06 -4.32
CA THR A 4 -24.72 -28.76 -5.46
C THR A 4 -24.52 -27.26 -5.68
N LYS A 5 -25.53 -26.42 -5.45
CA LYS A 5 -25.39 -24.95 -5.56
C LYS A 5 -24.45 -24.35 -4.51
N LEU A 6 -24.43 -24.91 -3.29
CA LEU A 6 -23.54 -24.48 -2.21
C LEU A 6 -22.08 -24.89 -2.47
N VAL A 7 -21.88 -26.07 -3.08
CA VAL A 7 -20.56 -26.50 -3.54
C VAL A 7 -20.08 -25.61 -4.68
N SER A 8 -20.93 -25.25 -5.67
CA SER A 8 -20.56 -24.34 -6.76
C SER A 8 -20.18 -22.93 -6.30
N ILE A 9 -20.87 -22.40 -5.27
CA ILE A 9 -20.54 -21.10 -4.66
C ILE A 9 -19.21 -21.20 -3.88
N ALA A 10 -18.95 -22.33 -3.22
CA ALA A 10 -17.68 -22.58 -2.54
C ALA A 10 -16.51 -22.80 -3.53
N THR A 11 -16.72 -23.42 -4.69
CA THR A 11 -15.67 -23.53 -5.73
C THR A 11 -15.44 -22.25 -6.51
N CYS A 12 -16.43 -21.36 -6.64
CA CYS A 12 -16.21 -20.00 -7.19
C CYS A 12 -15.39 -19.10 -6.25
N LEU A 13 -15.32 -19.41 -4.95
CA LEU A 13 -14.48 -18.69 -3.98
C LEU A 13 -13.02 -19.19 -3.97
N LEU A 14 -12.71 -20.27 -4.69
CA LEU A 14 -11.37 -20.89 -4.74
C LEU A 14 -10.60 -20.58 -6.05
N ALA A 15 -11.09 -19.65 -6.86
CA ALA A 15 -10.44 -19.29 -8.12
C ALA A 15 -9.56 -18.03 -7.97
N ALA A 16 -8.25 -18.28 -8.07
CA ALA A 16 -7.14 -17.32 -8.22
C ALA A 16 -6.80 -16.47 -6.97
N THR A 17 -5.89 -17.00 -6.16
CA THR A 17 -5.09 -16.23 -5.21
C THR A 17 -4.25 -15.21 -5.98
N GLN A 18 -4.60 -13.94 -5.91
CA GLN A 18 -3.85 -12.88 -6.57
C GLN A 18 -3.51 -11.82 -5.55
N ALA A 19 -2.23 -11.51 -5.43
CA ALA A 19 -1.77 -10.62 -4.40
C ALA A 19 -2.03 -9.16 -4.82
N PHE A 20 -2.67 -8.31 -4.02
CA PHE A 20 -3.10 -6.96 -4.47
C PHE A 20 -2.66 -5.83 -3.52
N GLY A 21 -2.31 -4.66 -4.09
CA GLY A 21 -2.30 -3.39 -3.34
C GLY A 21 -1.14 -3.19 -2.36
N VAL A 22 0.09 -3.53 -2.76
CA VAL A 22 1.28 -3.39 -1.88
C VAL A 22 1.65 -1.91 -1.65
N GLY A 23 2.08 -1.51 -0.46
CA GLY A 23 2.68 -0.20 -0.22
C GLY A 23 1.68 0.97 -0.18
N MET A 24 0.43 0.74 0.21
CA MET A 24 -0.57 1.83 0.30
C MET A 24 -0.30 2.79 1.48
N GLY A 25 0.45 2.35 2.50
CA GLY A 25 0.74 3.06 3.75
C GLY A 25 1.69 4.25 3.70
N TYR A 26 2.31 4.54 2.56
CA TYR A 26 3.42 5.49 2.47
C TYR A 26 3.05 6.95 2.84
N SER A 27 1.84 7.39 2.53
CA SER A 27 1.38 8.77 2.76
C SER A 27 0.84 9.02 4.18
N SER A 28 0.99 8.06 5.10
CA SER A 28 0.48 8.17 6.47
C SER A 28 1.32 9.08 7.39
N PHE A 29 2.52 9.47 6.95
CA PHE A 29 3.38 10.39 7.69
C PHE A 29 2.90 11.85 7.54
N PRO A 30 2.91 12.65 8.61
CA PRO A 30 2.54 14.06 8.54
C PRO A 30 3.60 14.87 7.76
N LEU A 31 3.31 15.14 6.49
CA LEU A 31 4.09 16.07 5.69
C LEU A 31 3.58 17.50 5.87
N MET A 32 4.48 18.48 5.72
CA MET A 32 4.07 19.88 5.53
C MET A 32 3.48 20.07 4.12
N SER A 33 2.58 21.05 3.96
CA SER A 33 2.07 21.44 2.64
C SER A 33 3.21 21.79 1.68
N ASP A 34 2.99 21.51 0.39
CA ASP A 34 3.92 21.72 -0.72
C ASP A 34 5.20 20.88 -0.66
N LYS A 35 5.31 19.95 0.30
CA LYS A 35 6.43 19.01 0.37
C LYS A 35 6.32 17.91 -0.67
N LYS A 36 7.48 17.57 -1.22
CA LYS A 36 7.67 16.54 -2.24
C LYS A 36 8.67 15.52 -1.69
N LEU A 37 8.40 14.24 -1.92
CA LEU A 37 9.31 13.15 -1.58
C LEU A 37 9.57 12.30 -2.82
N ILE A 38 10.79 11.82 -2.96
CA ILE A 38 11.12 10.67 -3.80
C ILE A 38 11.50 9.52 -2.88
N SER A 39 10.93 8.36 -3.14
CA SER A 39 11.05 7.21 -2.27
C SER A 39 11.48 5.99 -3.07
N THR A 40 12.35 5.19 -2.46
CA THR A 40 12.69 3.85 -2.93
C THR A 40 12.14 2.85 -1.92
N GLU A 41 11.45 1.83 -2.41
CA GLU A 41 10.80 0.81 -1.58
C GLU A 41 11.20 -0.57 -2.08
N ALA A 42 11.68 -1.44 -1.18
CA ALA A 42 11.88 -2.85 -1.42
C ALA A 42 10.66 -3.63 -0.91
N THR A 43 10.18 -4.57 -1.71
CA THR A 43 8.99 -5.38 -1.42
C THR A 43 9.38 -6.85 -1.40
N GLY A 44 8.88 -7.61 -0.43
CA GLY A 44 9.00 -9.07 -0.39
C GLY A 44 7.64 -9.71 -0.20
N VAL A 45 7.24 -10.59 -1.12
CA VAL A 45 5.98 -11.35 -1.05
C VAL A 45 6.32 -12.80 -0.71
N THR A 46 5.69 -13.34 0.34
CA THR A 46 6.08 -14.63 0.95
C THR A 46 5.19 -15.83 0.60
N SER A 47 4.09 -15.63 -0.14
CA SER A 47 3.19 -16.71 -0.58
C SER A 47 3.64 -17.41 -1.86
N ASP A 48 2.87 -18.39 -2.32
CA ASP A 48 3.04 -18.99 -3.65
C ASP A 48 3.02 -17.92 -4.75
N GLY A 49 4.01 -17.99 -5.64
CA GLY A 49 4.31 -16.92 -6.60
C GLY A 49 5.05 -15.72 -6.03
N GLY A 50 5.59 -15.89 -4.82
CA GLY A 50 6.38 -14.91 -4.09
C GLY A 50 7.56 -14.37 -4.89
N GLY A 51 7.96 -13.17 -4.53
CA GLY A 51 8.88 -12.37 -5.31
C GLY A 51 9.42 -11.22 -4.50
N VAL A 52 10.64 -10.80 -4.85
CA VAL A 52 11.24 -9.59 -4.33
C VAL A 52 11.12 -8.52 -5.39
N GLY A 53 10.70 -7.32 -5.00
CA GLY A 53 10.57 -6.17 -5.88
C GLY A 53 11.22 -4.93 -5.33
N ALA A 54 11.36 -3.97 -6.22
CA ALA A 54 11.75 -2.62 -5.90
C ALA A 54 10.81 -1.66 -6.62
N GLN A 55 10.42 -0.58 -5.96
CA GLN A 55 9.61 0.46 -6.56
C GLN A 55 10.12 1.84 -6.19
N VAL A 56 9.81 2.79 -7.07
CA VAL A 56 10.05 4.21 -6.85
C VAL A 56 8.70 4.90 -6.75
N ARG A 57 8.56 5.77 -5.75
CA ARG A 57 7.36 6.57 -5.53
C ARG A 57 7.73 8.04 -5.44
N TYR A 58 6.94 8.86 -6.11
CA TYR A 58 6.90 10.30 -5.92
C TYR A 58 5.65 10.66 -5.13
N THR A 59 5.83 11.37 -4.01
CA THR A 59 4.74 11.83 -3.15
C THR A 59 4.74 13.36 -3.14
N TYR A 60 3.56 13.96 -3.28
CA TYR A 60 3.36 15.40 -3.23
C TYR A 60 2.18 15.75 -2.32
N LYS A 61 2.46 16.44 -1.21
CA LYS A 61 1.40 16.97 -0.35
C LYS A 61 0.91 18.29 -0.91
N MET A 62 -0.12 18.21 -1.75
CA MET A 62 -0.66 19.35 -2.50
C MET A 62 -1.26 20.43 -1.60
N ASN A 63 -1.88 20.05 -0.48
CA ASN A 63 -2.36 20.97 0.53
C ASN A 63 -2.46 20.25 1.89
N GLN A 64 -3.04 20.90 2.89
CA GLN A 64 -3.15 20.33 4.24
C GLN A 64 -3.93 19.00 4.28
N MET A 65 -4.89 18.81 3.37
CA MET A 65 -5.79 17.65 3.37
C MET A 65 -5.49 16.62 2.27
N LEU A 66 -4.85 17.01 1.17
CA LEU A 66 -4.64 16.14 0.01
C LEU A 66 -3.16 15.84 -0.23
N THR A 67 -2.85 14.55 -0.29
CA THR A 67 -1.56 14.04 -0.75
C THR A 67 -1.75 13.18 -2.00
N LEU A 68 -0.87 13.36 -2.98
CA LEU A 68 -0.86 12.59 -4.22
C LEU A 68 0.39 11.73 -4.27
N ASP A 69 0.25 10.47 -4.67
CA ASP A 69 1.38 9.59 -4.96
C ASP A 69 1.29 9.11 -6.41
N ALA A 70 2.46 8.96 -7.03
CA ALA A 70 2.63 8.22 -8.28
C ALA A 70 3.87 7.36 -8.17
N GLY A 71 3.86 6.17 -8.75
CA GLY A 71 5.02 5.30 -8.68
C GLY A 71 5.02 4.18 -9.71
N LEU A 72 6.19 3.56 -9.79
CA LEU A 72 6.47 2.44 -10.67
C LEU A 72 7.29 1.40 -9.90
N GLY A 73 6.93 0.14 -10.07
CA GLY A 73 7.56 -1.00 -9.41
C GLY A 73 7.96 -2.07 -10.41
N LEU A 74 9.04 -2.74 -10.09
CA LEU A 74 9.53 -3.93 -10.78
C LEU A 74 9.71 -5.01 -9.73
N SER A 75 9.44 -6.26 -10.10
CA SER A 75 9.65 -7.39 -9.21
C SER A 75 10.18 -8.58 -9.98
N GLY A 76 10.93 -9.43 -9.27
CA GLY A 76 11.27 -10.76 -9.71
C GLY A 76 10.22 -11.76 -9.24
N GLY A 77 9.98 -12.81 -10.03
CA GLY A 77 8.98 -13.83 -9.74
C GLY A 77 7.78 -13.74 -10.70
N GLN A 78 6.58 -14.02 -10.21
CA GLN A 78 5.37 -13.97 -11.03
C GLN A 78 4.77 -12.56 -11.14
N ARG A 79 5.45 -11.53 -10.64
CA ARG A 79 5.01 -10.13 -10.71
C ARG A 79 6.08 -9.37 -11.50
N ASP A 80 5.76 -8.90 -12.69
CA ASP A 80 6.75 -8.35 -13.63
C ASP A 80 6.92 -6.83 -13.44
N GLY A 81 5.82 -6.12 -13.18
CA GLY A 81 5.88 -4.67 -13.04
C GLY A 81 4.52 -4.04 -12.75
N ARG A 82 4.59 -2.85 -12.17
CA ARG A 82 3.44 -2.11 -11.64
C ARG A 82 3.61 -0.63 -11.90
N ILE A 83 2.52 0.05 -12.23
CA ILE A 83 2.41 1.51 -12.20
C ILE A 83 1.19 1.84 -11.36
N PHE A 84 1.31 2.81 -10.45
CA PHE A 84 0.20 3.20 -9.60
C PHE A 84 0.15 4.71 -9.41
N VAL A 85 -1.06 5.19 -9.15
CA VAL A 85 -1.34 6.56 -8.72
C VAL A 85 -2.34 6.50 -7.58
N SER A 86 -2.20 7.37 -6.59
CA SER A 86 -3.16 7.45 -5.49
C SER A 86 -3.35 8.85 -4.97
N SER A 87 -4.52 9.08 -4.39
CA SER A 87 -4.88 10.27 -3.65
C SER A 87 -5.24 9.90 -2.22
N ASP A 88 -4.61 10.53 -1.24
CA ASP A 88 -4.89 10.36 0.18
C ASP A 88 -5.53 11.64 0.72
N TYR A 89 -6.79 11.53 1.14
CA TYR A 89 -7.59 12.62 1.66
C TYR A 89 -7.72 12.51 3.18
N GLU A 90 -7.11 13.46 3.89
CA GLU A 90 -7.15 13.58 5.34
C GLU A 90 -8.50 14.13 5.79
N LEU A 91 -9.24 13.31 6.54
CA LEU A 91 -10.52 13.70 7.15
C LEU A 91 -10.28 14.41 8.48
N PHE A 92 -9.34 13.88 9.26
CA PHE A 92 -8.96 14.39 10.56
C PHE A 92 -7.44 14.42 10.65
N PRO A 93 -6.83 15.57 10.98
CA PRO A 93 -5.39 15.65 11.20
C PRO A 93 -5.00 14.94 12.50
N ASP A 94 -3.71 14.57 12.59
CA ASP A 94 -3.12 14.17 13.86
C ASP A 94 -2.99 15.41 14.75
N PHE A 95 -3.72 15.43 15.87
CA PHE A 95 -3.72 16.55 16.80
C PHE A 95 -3.96 16.10 18.23
N MET A 96 -3.02 16.40 19.14
CA MET A 96 -3.10 16.07 20.57
C MET A 96 -3.37 14.57 20.79
N ASP A 97 -4.57 14.19 21.25
CA ASP A 97 -4.98 12.79 21.47
C ASP A 97 -5.73 12.20 20.27
N GLN A 98 -6.13 13.03 19.30
CA GLN A 98 -6.85 12.59 18.11
C GLN A 98 -5.87 11.97 17.09
N PRO A 99 -6.08 10.72 16.64
CA PRO A 99 -5.30 10.17 15.54
C PRO A 99 -5.69 10.80 14.21
N ARG A 100 -4.74 10.80 13.28
CA ARG A 100 -5.03 11.12 11.89
C ARG A 100 -5.93 10.03 11.31
N VAL A 101 -6.96 10.45 10.59
CA VAL A 101 -7.84 9.56 9.83
C VAL A 101 -7.90 10.06 8.40
N SER A 102 -7.68 9.15 7.46
CA SER A 102 -7.71 9.49 6.04
C SER A 102 -8.35 8.38 5.21
N VAL A 103 -8.69 8.72 3.98
CA VAL A 103 -9.17 7.77 2.98
C VAL A 103 -8.31 7.91 1.74
N LYS A 104 -7.70 6.80 1.34
CA LYS A 104 -6.81 6.74 0.19
C LYS A 104 -7.49 6.01 -0.96
N ALA A 105 -7.62 6.66 -2.11
CA ALA A 105 -8.02 6.01 -3.35
C ALA A 105 -6.79 5.73 -4.20
N GLN A 106 -6.71 4.56 -4.83
CA GLN A 106 -5.60 4.17 -5.67
C GLN A 106 -6.10 3.51 -6.96
N PHE A 107 -5.39 3.80 -8.03
CA PHE A 107 -5.46 3.07 -9.28
C PHE A 107 -4.09 2.46 -9.57
N GLU A 108 -4.10 1.22 -10.03
CA GLU A 108 -2.90 0.47 -10.35
C GLU A 108 -3.07 -0.33 -11.63
N ASN A 109 -2.05 -0.30 -12.47
CA ASN A 109 -1.86 -1.25 -13.55
C ASN A 109 -0.69 -2.16 -13.19
N THR A 110 -0.93 -3.46 -13.09
CA THR A 110 0.09 -4.44 -12.73
C THR A 110 0.11 -5.59 -13.74
N LYS A 111 1.30 -6.16 -13.96
CA LYS A 111 1.47 -7.38 -14.73
C LYS A 111 1.88 -8.50 -13.79
N GLU A 112 1.00 -9.48 -13.63
CA GLU A 112 1.20 -10.62 -12.72
C GLU A 112 0.76 -11.91 -13.39
N PHE A 113 1.55 -12.97 -13.23
CA PHE A 113 1.36 -14.30 -13.81
C PHE A 113 1.22 -14.26 -15.34
N GLY A 114 1.88 -13.30 -15.99
CA GLY A 114 1.78 -13.07 -17.43
C GLY A 114 0.58 -12.24 -17.88
N GLU A 115 -0.33 -11.90 -16.97
CA GLU A 115 -1.57 -11.18 -17.26
C GLU A 115 -1.51 -9.73 -16.81
N ARG A 116 -2.16 -8.83 -17.56
CA ARG A 116 -2.27 -7.43 -17.16
C ARG A 116 -3.59 -7.14 -16.45
N LYS A 117 -3.50 -6.54 -15.27
CA LYS A 117 -4.64 -6.23 -14.40
C LYS A 117 -4.70 -4.74 -14.10
N ASN A 118 -5.93 -4.24 -14.00
CA ASN A 118 -6.23 -2.90 -13.52
C ASN A 118 -6.95 -3.01 -12.18
N ILE A 119 -6.40 -2.40 -11.14
CA ILE A 119 -6.91 -2.49 -9.78
C ILE A 119 -7.32 -1.09 -9.33
N PHE A 120 -8.56 -0.98 -8.87
CA PHE A 120 -9.08 0.20 -8.19
C PHE A 120 -9.26 -0.15 -6.72
N SER A 121 -8.68 0.65 -5.83
CA SER A 121 -8.76 0.39 -4.39
C SER A 121 -9.05 1.65 -3.60
N VAL A 122 -9.75 1.47 -2.48
CA VAL A 122 -10.00 2.49 -1.47
C VAL A 122 -9.58 1.92 -0.12
N ALA A 123 -8.80 2.68 0.64
CA ALA A 123 -8.26 2.29 1.92
C ALA A 123 -8.56 3.37 2.96
N PRO A 124 -9.49 3.14 3.90
CA PRO A 124 -9.50 3.90 5.14
C PRO A 124 -8.19 3.63 5.90
N MET A 125 -7.66 4.68 6.50
CA MET A 125 -6.38 4.67 7.20
C MET A 125 -6.47 5.46 8.49
N VAL A 126 -5.80 4.96 9.52
CA VAL A 126 -5.60 5.63 10.80
C VAL A 126 -4.11 5.64 11.13
N SER A 127 -3.58 6.76 11.57
CA SER A 127 -2.17 6.92 11.95
C SER A 127 -2.02 7.85 13.15
N LYS A 128 -0.97 7.65 13.95
CA LYS A 128 -0.73 8.49 15.13
C LYS A 128 0.77 8.67 15.37
N GLY A 129 1.19 9.90 15.63
CA GLY A 129 2.54 10.22 16.06
C GLY A 129 2.80 9.83 17.51
N PHE A 130 3.91 9.14 17.73
CA PHE A 130 4.43 8.81 19.05
C PHE A 130 5.90 9.21 19.13
N ASN A 131 6.33 9.61 20.33
CA ASN A 131 7.72 9.89 20.63
C ASN A 131 8.33 8.70 21.39
N PHE A 132 9.22 7.97 20.72
CA PHE A 132 9.98 6.87 21.29
C PHE A 132 11.41 7.34 21.57
N TRP A 133 11.75 7.56 22.85
CA TRP A 133 13.11 7.95 23.27
C TRP A 133 13.67 9.19 22.55
N GLY A 134 12.83 10.21 22.32
CA GLY A 134 13.22 11.44 21.62
C GLY A 134 13.18 11.34 20.10
N LYS A 135 12.65 10.23 19.55
CA LYS A 135 12.47 10.01 18.11
C LYS A 135 10.99 9.84 17.78
N GLU A 136 10.51 10.61 16.81
CA GLU A 136 9.13 10.51 16.36
C GLU A 136 8.96 9.36 15.38
N ALA A 137 7.92 8.56 15.61
CA ALA A 137 7.46 7.55 14.67
C ALA A 137 5.93 7.54 14.59
N PHE A 138 5.43 7.14 13.44
CA PHE A 138 4.05 7.27 13.02
C PHE A 138 3.56 5.88 12.58
N PRO A 139 3.19 5.01 13.54
CA PRO A 139 2.47 3.80 13.24
C PRO A 139 1.14 4.11 12.55
N TYR A 140 0.75 3.24 11.63
CA TYR A 140 -0.51 3.33 10.91
C TYR A 140 -1.12 1.96 10.66
N LEU A 141 -2.44 1.96 10.52
CA LEU A 141 -3.24 0.84 10.08
C LEU A 141 -4.08 1.29 8.87
N SER A 142 -4.18 0.45 7.84
CA SER A 142 -5.12 0.68 6.74
C SER A 142 -5.79 -0.61 6.30
N LEU A 143 -7.01 -0.47 5.76
CA LEU A 143 -7.85 -1.59 5.32
C LEU A 143 -8.24 -1.42 3.85
N PRO A 144 -7.31 -1.62 2.91
CA PRO A 144 -7.60 -1.52 1.49
C PRO A 144 -8.65 -2.54 1.03
N VAL A 145 -9.67 -2.03 0.35
CA VAL A 145 -10.68 -2.80 -0.38
C VAL A 145 -10.56 -2.44 -1.85
N GLY A 146 -10.50 -3.43 -2.73
CA GLY A 146 -10.30 -3.19 -4.15
C GLY A 146 -11.06 -4.10 -5.09
N LEU A 147 -11.07 -3.70 -6.35
CA LEU A 147 -11.58 -4.44 -7.49
C LEU A 147 -10.48 -4.53 -8.54
N SER A 148 -10.07 -5.76 -8.84
CA SER A 148 -9.13 -6.09 -9.91
C SER A 148 -9.91 -6.52 -11.15
N LEU A 149 -9.51 -5.98 -12.30
CA LEU A 149 -10.09 -6.27 -13.61
C LEU A 149 -8.99 -6.86 -14.50
N ASN A 150 -9.18 -8.11 -14.93
CA ASN A 150 -8.34 -8.77 -15.92
C ASN A 150 -8.98 -8.63 -17.29
N SER A 151 -8.37 -7.83 -18.16
CA SER A 151 -8.89 -7.58 -19.50
C SER A 151 -8.72 -8.77 -20.45
N ASP A 152 -7.70 -9.59 -20.23
CA ASP A 152 -7.34 -10.71 -21.09
C ASP A 152 -8.37 -11.86 -20.91
N GLU A 153 -8.70 -12.18 -19.66
CA GLU A 153 -9.68 -13.22 -19.32
C GLU A 153 -11.12 -12.69 -19.17
N LYS A 154 -11.32 -11.36 -19.17
CA LYS A 154 -12.60 -10.70 -18.88
C LYS A 154 -13.17 -11.07 -17.51
N THR A 155 -12.29 -11.27 -16.54
CA THR A 155 -12.64 -11.62 -15.17
C THR A 155 -12.46 -10.43 -14.23
N TYR A 156 -13.15 -10.48 -13.10
CA TYR A 156 -12.97 -9.52 -12.02
C TYR A 156 -12.79 -10.26 -10.70
N SER A 157 -12.03 -9.66 -9.78
CA SER A 157 -11.89 -10.15 -8.42
C SER A 157 -11.90 -8.99 -7.43
N SER A 158 -12.52 -9.22 -6.27
CA SER A 158 -12.40 -8.29 -5.15
C SER A 158 -11.16 -8.60 -4.33
N THR A 159 -10.63 -7.56 -3.67
CA THR A 159 -9.43 -7.62 -2.85
C THR A 159 -9.76 -7.03 -1.48
N LEU A 160 -9.21 -7.63 -0.43
CA LEU A 160 -9.34 -7.13 0.93
C LEU A 160 -8.05 -7.44 1.67
N SER A 161 -7.37 -6.41 2.15
CA SER A 161 -6.13 -6.57 2.90
C SER A 161 -6.13 -5.71 4.15
N ALA A 162 -5.23 -6.02 5.06
CA ALA A 162 -4.90 -5.20 6.21
C ALA A 162 -3.41 -4.87 6.17
N ASN A 163 -3.08 -3.58 6.25
CA ASN A 163 -1.70 -3.12 6.27
C ASN A 163 -1.41 -2.49 7.62
N LEU A 164 -0.36 -2.96 8.28
CA LEU A 164 0.20 -2.37 9.48
C LEU A 164 1.59 -1.87 9.15
N GLY A 165 1.88 -0.61 9.46
CA GLY A 165 3.23 -0.10 9.23
C GLY A 165 3.60 1.01 10.17
N ILE A 166 4.83 1.49 10.00
CA ILE A 166 5.42 2.56 10.77
C ILE A 166 6.32 3.40 9.88
N ASN A 167 6.21 4.72 10.03
CA ASN A 167 7.03 5.70 9.34
C ASN A 167 7.78 6.57 10.35
N GLY A 168 8.93 7.13 9.99
CA GLY A 168 9.65 8.06 10.86
C GLY A 168 11.00 8.45 10.29
N ASN A 169 11.67 9.41 10.92
CA ASN A 169 13.03 9.76 10.52
C ASN A 169 14.01 8.64 10.87
N ILE A 170 14.95 8.34 9.97
CA ILE A 170 15.95 7.30 10.21
C ILE A 170 16.86 7.74 11.38
N PRO A 171 16.95 6.97 12.48
CA PRO A 171 17.69 7.37 13.67
C PRO A 171 19.20 7.12 13.56
N VAL A 172 19.78 7.33 12.37
CA VAL A 172 21.21 7.16 12.08
C VAL A 172 21.85 8.54 11.89
N GLU A 173 22.98 8.77 12.56
CA GLU A 173 23.74 10.01 12.45
C GLU A 173 24.12 10.31 10.98
N GLY A 174 23.95 11.56 10.56
CA GLY A 174 24.12 11.97 9.15
C GLY A 174 22.92 11.72 8.23
N TYR A 175 22.00 10.81 8.58
CA TYR A 175 20.85 10.42 7.76
C TYR A 175 19.48 10.79 8.34
N GLN A 176 19.45 11.61 9.40
CA GLN A 176 18.22 12.01 10.11
C GLN A 176 17.23 12.81 9.25
N HIS A 177 17.67 13.32 8.10
CA HIS A 177 16.83 14.01 7.11
C HIS A 177 16.08 13.03 6.20
N LEU A 178 16.44 11.75 6.22
CA LEU A 178 15.76 10.70 5.48
C LEU A 178 14.63 10.11 6.31
N MET A 179 13.57 9.73 5.61
CA MET A 179 12.41 9.09 6.21
C MET A 179 12.44 7.60 5.91
N GLY A 180 12.31 6.76 6.94
CA GLY A 180 12.18 5.33 6.83
C GLY A 180 10.72 4.89 6.92
N MET A 181 10.39 3.80 6.24
CA MET A 181 9.07 3.17 6.24
C MET A 181 9.23 1.65 6.34
N ALA A 182 8.40 1.02 7.15
CA ALA A 182 8.22 -0.42 7.16
C ALA A 182 6.72 -0.73 7.18
N GLU A 183 6.27 -1.64 6.32
CA GLU A 183 4.87 -2.09 6.22
C GLU A 183 4.84 -3.63 6.17
N VAL A 184 3.88 -4.21 6.88
CA VAL A 184 3.41 -5.57 6.69
C VAL A 184 2.00 -5.49 6.14
N GLN A 185 1.78 -6.12 4.99
CA GLN A 185 0.47 -6.30 4.40
C GLN A 185 0.07 -7.76 4.53
N VAL A 186 -1.17 -8.00 4.99
CA VAL A 186 -1.80 -9.31 5.01
C VAL A 186 -3.06 -9.23 4.16
N ASP A 187 -3.13 -10.03 3.10
CA ASP A 187 -4.36 -10.18 2.34
C ASP A 187 -5.31 -11.14 3.06
N LEU A 188 -6.50 -10.65 3.36
CA LEU A 188 -7.48 -11.36 4.17
C LEU A 188 -8.33 -12.33 3.34
N LYS A 189 -8.28 -12.23 2.01
CA LYS A 189 -9.03 -13.09 1.10
C LYS A 189 -8.19 -14.27 0.64
N ASP A 190 -6.99 -13.97 0.14
CA ASP A 190 -6.09 -14.93 -0.51
C ASP A 190 -4.96 -15.39 0.43
N SER A 191 -4.91 -14.87 1.66
CA SER A 191 -4.01 -15.30 2.74
C SER A 191 -2.52 -15.21 2.40
N TYR A 192 -2.11 -14.16 1.68
CA TYR A 192 -0.69 -13.87 1.48
C TYR A 192 -0.19 -12.75 2.39
N THR A 193 1.12 -12.75 2.64
CA THR A 193 1.81 -11.68 3.38
C THR A 193 2.88 -11.04 2.52
N ALA A 194 2.91 -9.71 2.53
CA ALA A 194 3.97 -8.91 1.94
C ALA A 194 4.61 -7.98 2.97
N PHE A 195 5.90 -7.73 2.77
CA PHE A 195 6.70 -6.78 3.53
C PHE A 195 7.16 -5.68 2.60
N VAL A 196 7.09 -4.43 3.05
CA VAL A 196 7.62 -3.27 2.33
C VAL A 196 8.56 -2.52 3.24
N PHE A 197 9.74 -2.18 2.73
CA PHE A 197 10.70 -1.33 3.43
C PHE A 197 11.07 -0.18 2.50
N GLY A 198 10.97 1.05 2.96
CA GLY A 198 11.19 2.22 2.13
C GLY A 198 12.08 3.27 2.78
N VAL A 199 12.75 4.04 1.93
CA VAL A 199 13.48 5.25 2.30
C VAL A 199 12.99 6.41 1.42
N SER A 200 12.57 7.51 2.03
CA SER A 200 12.21 8.75 1.34
C SER A 200 13.28 9.82 1.49
N PHE A 201 13.48 10.53 0.39
CA PHE A 201 14.31 11.71 0.26
C PHE A 201 13.38 12.92 0.10
N PRO A 202 13.35 13.84 1.08
CA PRO A 202 12.60 15.08 0.92
C PRO A 202 13.26 15.97 -0.15
N MET A 203 12.44 16.47 -1.05
CA MET A 203 12.84 17.45 -2.06
C MET A 203 12.44 18.85 -1.60
N ASN A 204 13.27 19.84 -1.94
CA ASN A 204 12.98 21.26 -1.74
C ASN A 204 12.19 21.83 -2.91
#